data_AF-A0A157SM25-F1
#
_entry.id   AF-A0A157SM25-F1
#
_cell.length_a   1.000
_cell.length_b   1.000
_cell.length_c   1.000
_cell.angle_alpha   90.00
_cell.angle_beta   90.00
_cell.angle_gamma   90.00
#
_symmetry.space_group_name_H-M   'P 1'
#
loop_
_entity.id
_entity.type
_entity.pdbx_description
1 polymer ?
#
loop_
_entity_poly.entity_id
_entity_poly.type
_entity_poly.pdbx_seq_one_letter_code
_entity_poly.pdbx_strand_id
1 'polypeptide(L)'
;MLPGFTKLAMLLPREGRTLRAFLWVFAAFGVLLLLTWLYVQAYGQSETFVSWILVGGLGITFYCMLVLWGLVAVRRLVRFRARSPQTRGKVPAGWSLLLWPYRKGDIERIDAAGRLAELMTFTFVLISVVGLALAVVLPH
;
A
#
# COMPACT_ATOMS: atom_id res chain seq x y z
N MET A 1 -8.49 19.88 -8.52
CA MET A 1 -8.59 18.41 -8.68
C MET A 1 -8.77 17.77 -7.30
N LEU A 2 -9.90 17.07 -7.18
CA LEU A 2 -10.44 16.19 -6.13
C LEU A 2 -9.91 16.32 -4.67
N PRO A 3 -10.57 17.12 -3.81
CA PRO A 3 -10.39 17.10 -2.34
C PRO A 3 -10.66 15.72 -1.66
N GLY A 4 -11.07 14.71 -2.44
CA GLY A 4 -11.28 13.34 -1.98
C GLY A 4 -9.99 12.56 -1.73
N PHE A 5 -8.92 12.77 -2.48
CA PHE A 5 -7.68 11.99 -2.33
C PHE A 5 -6.99 12.24 -0.99
N THR A 6 -7.03 13.48 -0.53
CA THR A 6 -6.55 13.88 0.79
C THR A 6 -7.35 13.19 1.89
N LYS A 7 -8.67 13.08 1.74
CA LYS A 7 -9.54 12.35 2.68
C LYS A 7 -9.31 10.83 2.63
N LEU A 8 -9.04 10.28 1.45
CA LEU A 8 -8.70 8.86 1.27
C LEU A 8 -7.33 8.51 1.86
N ALA A 9 -6.33 9.37 1.68
CA ALA A 9 -5.04 9.25 2.36
C ALA A 9 -5.22 9.28 3.89
N MET A 10 -6.20 10.04 4.38
CA MET A 10 -6.56 10.08 5.79
C MET A 10 -7.27 8.82 6.32
N LEU A 11 -7.73 7.91 5.47
CA LEU A 11 -8.30 6.61 5.87
C LEU A 11 -7.24 5.54 6.13
N LEU A 12 -5.98 5.77 5.75
CA LEU A 12 -4.91 4.81 6.02
C LEU A 12 -4.70 4.62 7.54
N PRO A 13 -4.49 3.38 8.00
CA PRO A 13 -4.41 3.06 9.41
C PRO A 13 -3.18 3.72 10.06
N ARG A 14 -3.40 4.53 11.11
CA ARG A 14 -2.34 5.15 11.93
C ARG A 14 -1.32 4.13 12.43
N GLU A 15 -0.12 4.58 12.78
CA GLU A 15 1.04 3.74 13.16
C GLU A 15 0.73 2.58 14.12
N GLY A 16 -0.10 2.80 15.14
CA GLY A 16 -0.49 1.76 16.09
C GLY A 16 -1.43 0.68 15.52
N ARG A 17 -2.18 0.97 14.45
CA ARG A 17 -3.12 0.03 13.82
C ARG A 17 -2.50 -0.71 12.62
N THR A 18 -1.44 -0.19 12.00
CA THR A 18 -0.76 -0.84 10.87
C THR A 18 -0.20 -2.23 11.21
N LEU A 19 0.38 -2.41 12.41
CA LEU A 19 0.94 -3.70 12.81
C LEU A 19 -0.17 -4.75 13.01
N ARG A 20 -1.29 -4.35 13.63
CA ARG A 20 -2.48 -5.22 13.76
C ARG A 20 -3.05 -5.57 12.39
N ALA A 21 -3.21 -4.58 11.50
CA ALA A 21 -3.68 -4.82 10.14
C ALA A 21 -2.75 -5.78 9.38
N PHE A 22 -1.42 -5.62 9.52
CA PHE A 22 -0.45 -6.53 8.93
C PHE A 22 -0.58 -7.96 9.46
N LEU A 23 -0.72 -8.13 10.78
CA LEU A 23 -0.95 -9.44 11.40
C LEU A 23 -2.24 -10.09 10.91
N TRP A 24 -3.32 -9.33 10.78
CA TRP A 24 -4.60 -9.84 10.24
C TRP A 24 -4.46 -10.27 8.78
N VAL A 25 -3.79 -9.48 7.94
CA VAL A 25 -3.53 -9.84 6.54
C VAL A 25 -2.60 -11.04 6.45
N PHE A 26 -1.60 -11.15 7.34
CA PHE A 26 -0.70 -12.31 7.42
C PHE A 26 -1.43 -13.59 7.83
N ALA A 27 -2.31 -13.52 8.81
CA ALA A 27 -3.17 -14.63 9.18
C ALA A 27 -4.08 -15.04 8.01
N ALA A 28 -4.72 -14.08 7.33
CA ALA A 28 -5.56 -14.36 6.17
C ALA A 28 -4.78 -14.99 5.01
N PHE A 29 -3.56 -14.52 4.74
CA PHE A 29 -2.67 -15.11 3.74
C PHE A 29 -2.29 -16.55 4.10
N GLY A 30 -1.95 -16.82 5.35
CA GLY A 30 -1.66 -18.17 5.83
C GLY A 30 -2.87 -19.11 5.70
N VAL A 31 -4.08 -18.63 6.02
CA VAL A 31 -5.32 -19.40 5.83
C VAL A 31 -5.57 -19.69 4.35
N LEU A 32 -5.40 -18.71 3.48
CA LEU A 32 -5.53 -18.89 2.03
C LEU A 32 -4.50 -19.89 1.49
N LEU A 33 -3.24 -19.84 1.96
CA LEU A 33 -2.22 -20.83 1.62
C LEU A 33 -2.62 -22.23 2.07
N LEU A 34 -3.10 -22.37 3.31
CA LEU A 34 -3.53 -23.66 3.84
C LEU A 34 -4.71 -24.22 3.03
N LEU A 35 -5.71 -23.39 2.74
CA LEU A 35 -6.86 -23.76 1.91
C LEU A 35 -6.43 -24.15 0.49
N THR A 36 -5.52 -23.40 -0.10
CA THR A 36 -4.97 -23.70 -1.44
C THR A 36 -4.21 -25.02 -1.42
N TRP A 37 -3.39 -25.26 -0.40
CA TRP A 37 -2.63 -26.50 -0.25
C TRP A 37 -3.54 -27.72 -0.05
N LEU A 38 -4.57 -27.60 0.81
CA LEU A 38 -5.58 -28.64 1.02
C LEU A 38 -6.38 -28.91 -0.26
N TYR A 39 -6.75 -27.85 -1.00
CA TYR A 39 -7.48 -27.97 -2.26
C TYR A 39 -6.66 -28.71 -3.32
N VAL A 40 -5.38 -28.34 -3.49
CA VAL A 40 -4.47 -29.00 -4.42
C VAL A 40 -4.21 -30.46 -4.02
N GLN A 41 -4.11 -30.76 -2.74
CA GLN A 41 -4.00 -32.14 -2.25
C GLN A 41 -5.23 -32.99 -2.59
N ALA A 42 -6.43 -32.44 -2.41
CA ALA A 42 -7.68 -33.18 -2.59
C ALA A 42 -8.11 -33.31 -4.06
N TYR A 43 -7.85 -32.29 -4.89
CA TYR A 43 -8.38 -32.20 -6.26
C TYR A 43 -7.29 -32.11 -7.35
N GLY A 44 -6.01 -32.11 -6.96
CA GLY A 44 -4.89 -31.92 -7.89
C GLY A 44 -4.78 -30.49 -8.42
N GLN A 45 -3.96 -30.29 -9.47
CA GLN A 45 -3.79 -28.99 -10.12
C GLN A 45 -4.89 -28.71 -11.17
N SER A 46 -6.15 -28.90 -10.80
CA SER A 46 -7.26 -28.59 -11.69
C SER A 46 -7.50 -27.08 -11.77
N GLU A 47 -7.52 -26.51 -12.98
CA GLU A 47 -7.89 -25.10 -13.23
C GLU A 47 -9.42 -24.89 -13.14
N THR A 48 -9.95 -25.06 -11.93
CA THR A 48 -11.36 -24.78 -11.65
C THR A 48 -11.55 -23.31 -11.27
N PHE A 49 -12.78 -22.81 -11.38
CA PHE A 49 -13.12 -21.47 -10.90
C PHE A 49 -12.67 -21.21 -9.43
N VAL A 50 -12.67 -22.26 -8.60
CA VAL A 50 -12.20 -22.19 -7.21
C VAL A 50 -10.69 -21.96 -7.12
N SER A 51 -9.88 -22.57 -8.00
CA SER A 51 -8.44 -22.33 -8.04
C SER A 51 -8.12 -20.88 -8.43
N TRP A 52 -8.86 -20.31 -9.39
CA TRP A 52 -8.73 -18.90 -9.77
C TRP A 52 -9.08 -17.95 -8.62
N ILE A 53 -10.11 -18.25 -7.83
CA ILE A 53 -10.45 -17.46 -6.64
C ILE A 53 -9.35 -17.56 -5.58
N LEU A 54 -8.82 -18.76 -5.33
CA LEU A 54 -7.75 -18.97 -4.34
C LEU A 54 -6.45 -18.25 -4.74
N VAL A 55 -6.04 -18.38 -6.00
CA VAL A 55 -4.86 -17.70 -6.56
C VAL A 55 -5.06 -16.18 -6.58
N GLY A 56 -6.23 -15.71 -7.01
CA GLY A 56 -6.57 -14.29 -6.97
C GLY A 56 -6.58 -13.73 -5.55
N GLY A 57 -7.15 -14.48 -4.59
CA GLY A 57 -7.15 -14.14 -3.17
C GLY A 57 -5.74 -14.05 -2.59
N LEU A 58 -4.86 -15.01 -2.93
CA LEU A 58 -3.44 -14.97 -2.57
C LEU A 58 -2.73 -13.75 -3.16
N GLY A 59 -2.99 -13.43 -4.43
CA GLY A 59 -2.45 -12.25 -5.09
C GLY A 59 -2.87 -10.94 -4.39
N ILE A 60 -4.16 -10.81 -4.06
CA ILE A 60 -4.70 -9.64 -3.37
C ILE A 60 -4.10 -9.51 -1.97
N THR A 61 -4.04 -10.61 -1.20
CA THR A 61 -3.49 -10.57 0.16
C THR A 61 -1.99 -10.29 0.16
N PHE A 62 -1.23 -10.87 -0.77
CA PHE A 62 0.19 -10.55 -0.96
C PHE A 62 0.39 -9.08 -1.34
N TYR A 63 -0.41 -8.56 -2.26
CA TYR A 63 -0.38 -7.14 -2.63
C TYR A 63 -0.70 -6.23 -1.42
N CYS A 64 -1.71 -6.57 -0.63
CA CYS A 64 -2.02 -5.85 0.61
C CYS A 64 -0.83 -5.85 1.59
N MET A 65 -0.08 -6.95 1.69
CA MET A 65 1.14 -7.00 2.50
C MET A 65 2.22 -6.06 1.97
N LEU A 66 2.46 -6.05 0.65
CA LEU A 66 3.42 -5.14 0.02
C LEU A 66 3.06 -3.68 0.29
N VAL A 67 1.78 -3.34 0.18
CA VAL A 67 1.27 -1.99 0.49
C VAL A 67 1.55 -1.63 1.95
N LEU A 68 1.20 -2.52 2.90
CA LEU A 68 1.42 -2.28 4.32
C LEU A 68 2.91 -2.17 4.66
N TRP A 69 3.77 -2.98 4.03
CA TRP A 69 5.22 -2.88 4.18
C TRP A 69 5.72 -1.54 3.61
N GLY A 70 5.33 -1.16 2.40
CA GLY A 70 5.64 0.15 1.82
C GLY A 70 5.25 1.30 2.74
N LEU A 71 4.10 1.20 3.40
CA LEU A 71 3.62 2.14 4.42
C LEU A 71 4.58 2.25 5.61
N VAL A 72 5.03 1.12 6.15
CA VAL A 72 6.01 1.08 7.25
C VAL A 72 7.37 1.62 6.81
N ALA A 73 7.83 1.27 5.61
CA ALA A 73 9.10 1.73 5.05
C ALA A 73 9.11 3.25 4.85
N VAL A 74 8.06 3.80 4.24
CA VAL A 74 7.87 5.25 4.04
C VAL A 74 7.77 5.97 5.39
N ARG A 75 7.02 5.42 6.36
CA ARG A 75 6.95 5.98 7.72
C ARG A 75 8.30 6.02 8.42
N ARG A 76 9.11 4.95 8.30
CA ARG A 76 10.48 4.94 8.81
C ARG A 76 11.33 6.00 8.11
N LEU A 77 11.22 6.13 6.79
CA LEU A 77 11.94 7.14 6.01
C LEU A 77 11.59 8.56 6.46
N VAL A 78 10.30 8.86 6.62
CA VAL A 78 9.81 10.17 7.08
C VAL A 78 10.26 10.46 8.52
N ARG A 79 10.14 9.50 9.44
CA ARG A 79 10.61 9.66 10.84
C ARG A 79 12.12 9.82 10.95
N PHE A 80 12.88 9.06 10.16
CA PHE A 80 14.33 9.17 10.12
C PHE A 80 14.78 10.56 9.66
N ARG A 81 14.07 11.14 8.68
CA ARG A 81 14.34 12.48 8.16
C ARG A 81 13.86 13.60 9.08
N ALA A 82 12.72 13.42 9.76
CA ALA A 82 12.25 14.36 10.78
C ALA A 82 13.24 14.49 11.96
N ARG A 83 14.07 13.47 12.21
CA ARG A 83 15.17 13.51 13.18
C ARG A 83 16.43 14.21 12.67
N SER A 84 16.54 14.51 11.37
CA SER A 84 17.68 15.22 10.80
C SER A 84 17.40 16.74 10.75
N PRO A 85 18.09 17.57 11.54
CA PRO A 85 17.83 19.02 11.61
C PRO A 85 18.05 19.78 10.29
N GLN A 86 18.83 19.21 9.37
CA GLN A 86 19.27 19.85 8.12
C GLN A 86 18.23 19.90 7.00
N THR A 87 17.05 19.27 7.15
CA THR A 87 16.06 19.15 6.06
C THR A 87 14.66 19.71 6.37
N ARG A 88 14.53 20.51 7.43
CA ARG A 88 13.32 21.28 7.72
C ARG A 88 12.98 22.18 6.52
N GLY A 89 11.84 21.93 5.87
CA GLY A 89 11.30 22.77 4.80
C GLY A 89 11.70 22.41 3.35
N LYS A 90 12.50 21.37 3.10
CA LYS A 90 12.82 20.92 1.73
C LYS A 90 12.40 19.48 1.48
N VAL A 91 11.30 19.32 0.73
CA VAL A 91 10.88 18.03 0.16
C VAL A 91 12.00 17.52 -0.76
N PRO A 92 12.57 16.31 -0.54
CA PRO A 92 13.64 15.80 -1.38
C PRO A 92 13.12 15.53 -2.79
N ALA A 93 14.00 15.67 -3.79
CA ALA A 93 13.68 15.39 -5.19
C ALA A 93 13.10 13.99 -5.40
N GLY A 94 13.55 12.99 -4.62
CA GLY A 94 12.98 11.63 -4.68
C GLY A 94 11.53 11.52 -4.19
N TRP A 95 11.04 12.46 -3.39
CA TRP A 95 9.64 12.50 -2.95
C TRP A 95 8.79 13.39 -3.84
N SER A 96 9.39 14.25 -4.67
CA SER A 96 8.64 15.11 -5.59
C SER A 96 7.84 14.28 -6.60
N LEU A 97 8.34 13.11 -7.00
CA LEU A 97 7.62 12.16 -7.86
C LEU A 97 6.35 11.59 -7.19
N LEU A 98 6.44 11.23 -5.91
CA LEU A 98 5.31 10.70 -5.13
C LEU A 98 4.35 11.81 -4.66
N LEU A 99 4.80 13.06 -4.66
CA LEU A 99 4.03 14.22 -4.22
C LEU A 99 3.58 15.12 -5.38
N TRP A 100 4.05 14.85 -6.60
CA TRP A 100 3.66 15.53 -7.83
C TRP A 100 2.14 15.68 -7.96
N PRO A 101 1.32 14.63 -7.72
CA PRO A 101 -0.12 14.78 -7.88
C PRO A 101 -0.80 15.72 -6.85
N TYR A 102 -0.09 16.22 -5.83
CA TYR A 102 -0.65 17.13 -4.83
C TYR A 102 -0.10 18.55 -4.94
N ARG A 103 -0.92 19.54 -4.59
CA ARG A 103 -0.48 20.93 -4.46
C ARG A 103 0.41 21.10 -3.24
N LYS A 104 1.44 21.94 -3.35
CA LYS A 104 2.34 22.33 -2.25
C LYS A 104 1.60 22.70 -0.96
N GLY A 105 0.53 23.50 -1.06
CA GLY A 105 -0.26 23.91 0.12
C GLY A 105 -0.96 22.77 0.85
N ASP A 106 -1.38 21.69 0.15
CA ASP A 106 -1.95 20.51 0.79
C ASP A 106 -0.87 19.63 1.41
N ILE A 107 0.29 19.54 0.78
CA ILE A 107 1.46 18.82 1.31
C ILE A 107 1.90 19.45 2.62
N GLU A 108 2.05 20.78 2.67
CA GLU A 108 2.42 21.52 3.88
C GLU A 108 1.39 21.37 5.00
N ARG A 109 0.10 21.37 4.66
CA ARG A 109 -0.99 21.19 5.63
C ARG A 109 -1.00 19.78 6.24
N ILE A 110 -0.68 18.76 5.45
CA ILE A 110 -0.64 17.35 5.88
C ILE A 110 0.67 17.01 6.59
N ASP A 111 1.76 17.64 6.19
CA ASP A 111 3.04 17.60 6.91
C ASP A 111 2.92 18.23 8.29
N ALA A 112 2.27 19.39 8.39
CA ALA A 112 1.93 20.02 9.66
C ALA A 112 1.01 19.14 10.54
N ALA A 113 0.16 18.32 9.92
CA ALA A 113 -0.66 17.32 10.61
C ALA A 113 0.11 16.03 10.98
N GLY A 114 1.39 15.89 10.61
CA GLY A 114 2.23 14.71 10.85
C GLY A 114 1.85 13.48 10.03
N ARG A 115 1.10 13.67 8.93
CA ARG A 115 0.54 12.57 8.11
C ARG A 115 1.18 12.44 6.73
N LEU A 116 2.32 13.08 6.49
CA LEU A 116 3.03 13.06 5.20
C LEU A 116 3.29 11.64 4.70
N ALA A 117 3.64 10.71 5.59
CA ALA A 117 3.90 9.32 5.24
C ALA A 117 2.67 8.62 4.64
N GLU A 118 1.47 8.96 5.10
CA GLU A 118 0.23 8.35 4.60
C GLU A 118 -0.13 8.87 3.21
N LEU A 119 0.16 10.15 2.94
CA LEU A 119 0.02 10.73 1.61
C LEU A 119 0.94 10.06 0.59
N MET A 120 2.22 9.90 0.96
CA MET A 120 3.21 9.25 0.10
C MET A 120 2.87 7.79 -0.17
N THR A 121 2.40 7.05 0.85
CA THR A 121 1.96 5.67 0.63
C THR A 121 0.68 5.61 -0.19
N PHE A 122 -0.25 6.55 0.00
CA PHE A 122 -1.44 6.60 -0.84
C PHE A 122 -1.08 6.79 -2.32
N THR A 123 -0.11 7.65 -2.65
CA THR A 123 0.37 7.75 -4.04
C THR A 123 1.02 6.47 -4.53
N PHE A 124 1.83 5.83 -3.69
CA PHE A 124 2.45 4.56 -4.05
C PHE A 124 1.40 3.48 -4.34
N VAL A 125 0.35 3.41 -3.51
CA VAL A 125 -0.80 2.52 -3.73
C VAL A 125 -1.52 2.89 -5.02
N LEU A 126 -1.78 4.17 -5.26
CA LEU A 126 -2.46 4.62 -6.45
C LEU A 126 -1.68 4.25 -7.72
N ILE A 127 -0.37 4.52 -7.75
CA ILE A 127 0.53 4.14 -8.84
C ILE A 127 0.56 2.63 -9.03
N SER A 128 0.62 1.87 -7.93
CA SER A 128 0.67 0.41 -7.98
C SER A 128 -0.67 -0.18 -8.47
N VAL A 129 -1.81 0.34 -8.03
CA VAL A 129 -3.15 -0.08 -8.50
C VAL A 129 -3.34 0.28 -9.97
N VAL A 130 -2.97 1.51 -10.37
CA VAL A 130 -3.05 1.94 -11.77
C VAL A 130 -2.11 1.13 -12.65
N GLY A 131 -0.87 0.89 -12.19
CA GLY A 131 0.09 0.05 -12.89
C GLY A 131 -0.37 -1.39 -13.03
N LEU A 132 -0.95 -1.97 -11.98
CA LEU A 132 -1.52 -3.32 -12.01
C LEU A 132 -2.74 -3.38 -12.93
N ALA A 133 -3.64 -2.39 -12.85
CA ALA A 133 -4.81 -2.29 -13.72
C ALA A 133 -4.38 -2.16 -15.19
N LEU A 134 -3.36 -1.36 -15.48
CA LEU A 134 -2.79 -1.26 -16.81
C LEU A 134 -2.14 -2.56 -17.25
N ALA A 135 -1.42 -3.28 -16.39
CA ALA A 135 -0.82 -4.57 -16.72
C ALA A 135 -1.87 -5.66 -17.01
N VAL A 136 -3.05 -5.59 -16.37
CA VAL A 136 -4.17 -6.51 -16.60
C VAL A 136 -5.01 -6.11 -17.82
N VAL A 137 -5.16 -4.81 -18.09
CA VAL A 137 -6.03 -4.27 -19.16
C VAL A 137 -5.29 -4.11 -20.48
N LEU A 138 -3.98 -3.82 -20.48
CA LEU A 138 -3.21 -3.82 -21.72
C LEU A 138 -3.05 -5.27 -22.19
N PRO A 139 -3.69 -5.65 -23.31
CA PRO A 139 -3.45 -6.95 -23.90
C PRO A 139 -1.98 -6.99 -24.32
N HIS A 140 -1.32 -8.10 -23.97
CA HIS A 140 0.00 -8.44 -24.48
C HIS A 140 -0.11 -8.74 -25.98
#